data_AF-A0A2G9TEF8-F1
#
_entry.id   AF-A0A2G9TEF8-F1
#
_cell.length_a   1.000
_cell.length_b   1.000
_cell.length_c   1.000
_cell.angle_alpha   90.00
_cell.angle_beta   90.00
_cell.angle_gamma   90.00
#
_symmetry.space_group_name_H-M   'P 1'
#
loop_
_entity.id
_entity.type
_entity.pdbx_description
1 polymer ?
#
loop_
_entity_poly.entity_id
_entity_poly.type
_entity_poly.pdbx_seq_one_letter_code
_entity_poly.pdbx_strand_id
1 'polypeptide(L)' 'MLKKSICRILMCRPTYFNVFYTINPWMAVNNPVDTTKAMNQWNNLKETIEKCGAKVEVMEPPE' A
#
# COMPACT_ATOMS: atom_id res chain seq x y z
N MET A 1 -10.11 33.81 2.80
CA MET A 1 -10.18 32.47 2.17
C MET A 1 -9.47 31.48 3.09
N LEU A 2 -10.17 30.46 3.59
CA LEU A 2 -9.56 29.42 4.41
C LEU A 2 -8.70 28.51 3.51
N LYS A 3 -7.42 28.30 3.86
CA LYS A 3 -6.57 27.30 3.20
C LYS A 3 -7.20 25.93 3.42
N LYS A 4 -7.58 25.25 2.33
CA LYS A 4 -8.03 23.86 2.39
C LYS A 4 -6.87 23.02 2.94
N SER A 5 -7.07 22.43 4.12
CA SER A 5 -6.10 21.49 4.68
C SER A 5 -6.07 20.23 3.82
N ILE A 6 -4.88 19.78 3.44
CA ILE A 6 -4.68 18.58 2.64
C ILE A 6 -4.48 17.41 3.61
N CYS A 7 -5.33 16.39 3.51
CA CYS A 7 -5.11 15.12 4.19
C CYS A 7 -3.86 14.45 3.60
N ARG A 8 -2.87 14.11 4.44
CA ARG A 8 -1.63 13.42 4.03
C ARG A 8 -1.66 12.00 4.55
N ILE A 9 -1.41 11.05 3.66
CA ILE A 9 -1.37 9.61 3.96
C ILE A 9 -0.02 9.06 3.51
N LEU A 10 0.65 8.30 4.38
CA LEU A 10 1.88 7.60 4.05
C LEU A 10 1.55 6.18 3.57
N MET A 11 2.16 5.76 2.47
CA MET A 11 2.09 4.39 1.95
C MET A 11 3.50 3.88 1.67
N CYS A 12 3.71 2.57 1.75
CA CYS A 12 4.95 1.91 1.34
C CYS A 12 4.67 1.05 0.12
N ARG A 13 5.56 1.09 -0.88
CA ARG A 13 5.44 0.23 -2.06
C ARG A 13 5.63 -1.25 -1.66
N PRO A 14 4.83 -2.19 -2.19
CA PRO A 14 4.92 -3.61 -1.85
C PRO A 14 6.01 -4.34 -2.66
N THR A 15 7.16 -3.71 -2.90
CA THR A 15 8.23 -4.23 -3.77
C THR A 15 8.73 -5.61 -3.31
N TYR A 16 8.86 -5.79 -1.99
CA TYR A 16 9.32 -7.04 -1.37
C TYR A 16 8.20 -7.74 -0.57
N PHE A 17 6.94 -7.39 -0.81
CA PHE A 17 5.83 -7.92 -0.03
C PHE A 17 5.61 -9.41 -0.30
N ASN A 18 5.62 -10.22 0.76
CA ASN A 18 5.29 -11.64 0.73
C ASN A 18 4.87 -12.14 2.11
N VAL A 19 4.34 -13.36 2.19
CA VAL A 19 3.93 -14.03 3.43
C VAL A 19 4.93 -15.14 3.75
N PHE A 20 6.03 -14.79 4.42
CA PHE A 20 7.10 -15.74 4.78
C PHE A 20 6.90 -16.43 6.13
N TYR A 21 6.00 -15.92 6.96
CA TYR A 21 5.75 -16.42 8.31
C TYR A 21 4.30 -16.13 8.71
N THR A 22 3.85 -16.68 9.84
CA THR A 22 2.49 -16.50 10.35
C THR A 22 2.57 -15.87 11.75
N ILE A 23 2.07 -14.64 11.87
CA ILE A 23 1.87 -13.95 13.16
C ILE A 23 0.40 -13.60 13.42
N ASN A 24 -0.48 -13.86 12.44
CA ASN A 24 -1.92 -13.71 12.58
C ASN A 24 -2.66 -14.75 11.72
N PRO A 25 -3.95 -15.04 11.99
CA PRO A 25 -4.68 -16.14 11.34
C PRO A 25 -4.89 -16.02 9.82
N TRP A 26 -4.66 -14.84 9.23
CA TRP A 26 -4.85 -14.61 7.79
C TRP A 26 -3.61 -14.99 6.96
N MET A 27 -2.46 -15.16 7.61
CA MET A 27 -1.19 -15.43 6.94
C MET A 27 -1.04 -16.93 6.64
N ALA A 28 -1.26 -17.30 5.38
CA ALA A 28 -1.06 -18.65 4.86
C ALA A 28 0.26 -18.74 4.07
N VAL A 29 1.33 -19.24 4.70
CA VAL A 29 2.68 -19.36 4.08
C VAL A 29 2.70 -20.29 2.86
N ASN A 30 1.77 -21.24 2.78
CA ASN A 30 1.60 -22.14 1.63
C ASN A 30 0.83 -21.52 0.45
N ASN A 31 0.40 -20.26 0.56
CA ASN A 31 -0.28 -19.51 -0.49
C ASN A 31 0.59 -18.31 -0.91
N PRO A 32 1.45 -18.47 -1.93
CA PRO A 32 2.39 -17.43 -2.33
C PRO A 32 1.65 -16.19 -2.84
N VAL A 33 2.22 -15.01 -2.55
CA VAL A 33 1.69 -13.74 -3.06
C VAL A 33 1.92 -13.64 -4.56
N ASP A 34 0.86 -13.33 -5.32
CA ASP A 34 0.98 -12.83 -6.69
C ASP A 34 1.45 -11.37 -6.63
N THR A 35 2.74 -11.15 -6.90
CA THR A 35 3.40 -9.83 -6.79
C THR A 35 2.86 -8.82 -7.80
N THR A 36 2.49 -9.27 -9.00
CA THR A 36 1.88 -8.41 -10.03
C THR A 36 0.51 -7.93 -9.56
N LYS A 37 -0.32 -8.85 -9.05
CA LYS A 37 -1.63 -8.51 -8.51
C LYS A 37 -1.52 -7.59 -7.29
N ALA A 38 -0.57 -7.84 -6.38
CA ALA A 38 -0.34 -7.00 -5.21
C ALA A 38 0.04 -5.57 -5.60
N MET A 39 0.94 -5.40 -6.58
CA MET A 39 1.32 -4.09 -7.10
C MET A 39 0.14 -3.36 -7.75
N ASN A 40 -0.66 -4.06 -8.55
CA ASN A 40 -1.85 -3.49 -9.18
C ASN A 40 -2.91 -3.05 -8.15
N GLN A 41 -3.15 -3.88 -7.13
CA GLN A 41 -4.07 -3.53 -6.04
C GLN A 41 -3.58 -2.32 -5.25
N TRP A 42 -2.27 -2.24 -4.97
CA TRP A 42 -1.68 -1.10 -4.29
C TRP A 42 -1.77 0.20 -5.11
N ASN A 43 -1.46 0.14 -6.42
CA ASN A 43 -1.59 1.29 -7.33
C ASN A 43 -3.04 1.79 -7.36
N ASN A 44 -4.01 0.88 -7.49
CA ASN A 44 -5.43 1.23 -7.47
C ASN A 44 -5.86 1.91 -6.17
N LEU A 45 -5.37 1.43 -5.02
CA LEU A 45 -5.65 2.05 -3.72
C LEU A 45 -5.06 3.46 -3.63
N LYS A 46 -3.78 3.61 -3.99
CA LYS A 46 -3.10 4.91 -4.00
C LYS A 46 -3.85 5.93 -4.88
N GLU A 47 -4.16 5.55 -6.12
CA GLU A 47 -4.89 6.42 -7.05
C GLU A 47 -6.27 6.80 -6.53
N THR A 48 -6.98 5.85 -5.90
CA THR A 48 -8.31 6.10 -5.33
C THR A 48 -8.23 7.11 -4.19
N ILE A 49 -7.26 6.96 -3.29
CA ILE A 49 -7.01 7.91 -2.20
C ILE A 49 -6.70 9.31 -2.75
N GLU A 50 -5.86 9.40 -3.79
CA GLU A 50 -5.52 10.66 -4.44
C GLU A 50 -6.73 11.30 -5.13
N LYS A 51 -7.56 10.51 -5.81
CA LYS A 51 -8.84 10.96 -6.42
C LYS A 51 -9.82 11.50 -5.38
N CYS A 52 -9.77 11.02 -4.14
CA CYS A 52 -10.55 11.57 -3.02
C CYS A 52 -9.99 12.89 -2.46
N GLY A 53 -8.85 13.38 -2.97
CA GLY A 53 -8.27 14.68 -2.61
C GLY A 53 -7.24 14.63 -1.48
N ALA A 54 -6.80 13.45 -1.06
CA ALA A 54 -5.66 13.30 -0.17
C ALA A 54 -4.35 13.32 -0.97
N LYS A 55 -3.26 13.73 -0.32
CA LYS A 55 -1.90 13.55 -0.84
C LYS A 55 -1.34 12.24 -0.29
N VAL A 56 -0.97 11.32 -1.18
CA VAL A 56 -0.22 10.12 -0.81
C VAL A 56 1.27 10.42 -0.89
N GLU A 57 1.99 10.11 0.19
CA GLU A 57 3.44 10.10 0.22
C GLU A 57 3.91 8.65 0.19
N VAL A 58 4.84 8.34 -0.72
CA VAL A 58 5.32 6.99 -0.92
C VAL A 58 6.72 6.88 -0.33
N MET A 59 6.87 5.93 0.59
CA MET A 59 8.16 5.46 1.06
C MET A 59 8.55 4.22 0.25
N GLU A 60 9.81 4.16 -0.15
CA GLU A 60 10.36 2.92 -0.73
C GLU A 60 10.72 1.95 0.41
N PRO A 61 10.43 0.65 0.25
CA PRO A 61 10.75 -0.34 1.28
C PRO A 61 12.26 -0.45 1.47
N PRO A 62 12.73 -0.75 2.69
CA PRO A 62 14.14 -1.05 2.93
C PRO A 62 14.56 -2.33 2.18
N GLU A 63 15.84 -2.40 1.84
CA GLU A 63 16.51 -3.62 1.36
C GLU A 63 16.68 -4.66 2.47
#